data_AF-A0AAV9Z4B5-F1
#
_entry.id   AF-A0AAV9Z4B5-F1
#
_cell.length_a   1.000
_cell.length_b   1.000
_cell.length_c   1.000
_cell.angle_alpha   90.00
_cell.angle_beta   90.00
_cell.angle_gamma   90.00
#
_symmetry.space_group_name_H-M   'P 1'
#
loop_
_entity.id
_entity.type
_entity.pdbx_description
1 polymer ?
#
loop_
_entity_poly.entity_id
_entity_poly.type
_entity_poly.pdbx_seq_one_letter_code
_entity_poly.pdbx_strand_id
1 'polypeptide(L)'
;MLSVDPVAVSYLDRFDLSACMQDYFTAARADARSLSGTVEFMSVRLRAALDASQPYLQSPLDDLWAFFYTTVWATLFHAQRPSMDLLPLSSQELAWRLHVRSRSADEREGAIRAIIKVQDFQRQFPPILRTMAPVLKDWHSALDQMDDVWTARQYQASTTGGVGLPDFNHLAYSGVLEFIGIITKHRDRLAGQGGD
;
A
#
# COMPACT_ATOMS: atom_id res chain seq x y z
N MET A 1 -6.66 -13.92 35.91
CA MET A 1 -7.53 -14.45 34.83
C MET A 1 -7.20 -13.66 33.58
N LEU A 2 -6.34 -14.19 32.71
CA LEU A 2 -5.87 -13.51 31.51
C LEU A 2 -6.93 -13.68 30.42
N SER A 3 -7.63 -12.59 30.11
CA SER A 3 -8.47 -12.51 28.91
C SER A 3 -7.56 -12.46 27.71
N VAL A 4 -7.52 -13.54 26.94
CA VAL A 4 -6.95 -13.53 25.59
C VAL A 4 -7.87 -12.66 24.75
N ASP A 5 -7.35 -11.56 24.19
CA ASP A 5 -8.09 -10.71 23.27
C ASP A 5 -8.72 -11.57 22.15
N PRO A 6 -9.98 -11.32 21.76
CA PRO A 6 -10.57 -12.01 20.63
C PRO A 6 -9.74 -11.68 19.37
N VAL A 7 -9.43 -12.70 18.58
CA VAL A 7 -8.82 -12.55 17.25
C VAL A 7 -9.57 -11.44 16.53
N ALA A 8 -8.89 -10.33 16.25
CA ALA A 8 -9.49 -9.22 15.52
C ALA A 8 -9.74 -9.69 14.09
N VAL A 9 -10.97 -10.11 13.79
CA VAL A 9 -11.40 -10.46 12.45
C VAL A 9 -11.85 -9.17 11.77
N SER A 10 -11.10 -8.73 10.76
CA SER A 10 -11.53 -7.68 9.84
C SER A 10 -12.20 -8.30 8.61
N TYR A 11 -13.25 -7.66 8.12
CA TYR A 11 -13.94 -8.04 6.89
C TYR A 11 -13.74 -6.94 5.86
N LEU A 12 -13.53 -7.32 4.59
CA LEU A 12 -13.69 -6.42 3.45
C LEU A 12 -15.18 -6.41 3.08
N ASP A 13 -15.81 -5.23 3.07
CA ASP A 13 -17.27 -5.09 2.93
C ASP A 13 -17.70 -4.16 1.77
N ARG A 14 -16.75 -3.52 1.09
CA ARG A 14 -16.99 -2.52 0.02
C ARG A 14 -16.52 -3.05 -1.33
N PHE A 15 -17.32 -3.94 -1.92
CA PHE A 15 -17.11 -4.49 -3.27
C PHE A 15 -17.93 -3.77 -4.35
N ASP A 16 -18.55 -2.63 -4.04
CA ASP A 16 -19.35 -1.81 -4.96
C ASP A 16 -18.54 -1.25 -6.13
N LEU A 17 -17.22 -1.12 -5.95
CA LEU A 17 -16.28 -0.71 -6.99
C LEU A 17 -15.55 -1.90 -7.64
N SER A 18 -15.92 -3.15 -7.31
CA SER A 18 -15.36 -4.33 -7.96
C SER A 18 -15.79 -4.38 -9.42
N ALA A 19 -14.85 -4.76 -10.29
CA ALA A 19 -15.12 -4.88 -11.71
C ALA A 19 -15.43 -6.33 -12.09
N CYS A 20 -16.36 -6.52 -13.02
CA CYS A 20 -16.63 -7.84 -13.59
C CYS A 20 -15.49 -8.24 -14.52
N MET A 21 -14.94 -9.45 -14.33
CA MET A 21 -13.81 -9.93 -15.14
C MET A 21 -14.17 -10.24 -16.60
N GLN A 22 -15.45 -10.45 -16.91
CA GLN A 22 -15.89 -10.85 -18.26
C GLN A 22 -15.68 -9.75 -19.31
N ASP A 23 -15.88 -8.48 -18.92
CA ASP A 23 -15.74 -7.30 -19.78
C ASP A 23 -14.55 -6.42 -19.37
N TYR A 24 -13.73 -6.87 -18.42
CA TYR A 24 -12.67 -6.06 -17.79
C TYR A 24 -11.62 -5.55 -18.78
N PHE A 25 -11.21 -6.40 -19.72
CA PHE A 25 -10.15 -6.08 -20.67
C PHE A 25 -10.65 -5.34 -21.92
N THR A 26 -11.89 -4.85 -21.90
CA THR A 26 -12.44 -4.04 -22.99
C THR A 26 -11.98 -2.59 -22.89
N ALA A 27 -11.87 -1.91 -24.03
CA ALA A 27 -11.44 -0.51 -24.07
C ALA A 27 -12.30 0.43 -23.21
N ALA A 28 -13.58 0.09 -23.00
CA ALA A 28 -14.50 0.86 -22.16
C ALA A 28 -14.09 0.90 -20.68
N ARG A 29 -13.33 -0.09 -20.20
CA ARG A 29 -12.83 -0.18 -18.82
C ARG A 29 -11.50 0.52 -18.60
N ALA A 30 -10.81 0.87 -19.68
CA ALA A 30 -9.63 1.72 -19.63
C ALA A 30 -9.98 3.21 -19.74
N ASP A 31 -11.27 3.59 -19.84
CA ASP A 31 -11.67 5.00 -19.93
C ASP A 31 -11.38 5.75 -18.62
N ALA A 32 -10.98 7.02 -18.71
CA ALA A 32 -10.71 7.85 -17.55
C ALA A 32 -11.92 7.96 -16.59
N ARG A 33 -13.15 7.85 -17.10
CA ARG A 33 -14.40 7.87 -16.31
C ARG A 33 -14.66 6.58 -15.54
N SER A 34 -14.02 5.47 -15.92
CA SER A 34 -14.12 4.21 -15.20
C SER A 34 -13.08 4.06 -14.08
N LEU A 35 -12.15 5.00 -13.95
CA LEU A 35 -11.16 5.00 -12.86
C LEU A 35 -11.86 5.25 -11.53
N SER A 36 -11.53 4.43 -10.54
CA SER A 36 -12.18 4.44 -9.23
C SER A 36 -11.18 4.25 -8.08
N GLY A 37 -11.59 4.65 -6.88
CA GLY A 37 -10.81 4.52 -5.66
C GLY A 37 -10.83 5.79 -4.82
N THR A 38 -10.33 5.68 -3.59
CA THR A 38 -10.11 6.83 -2.72
C THR A 38 -8.77 7.45 -3.07
N VAL A 39 -8.78 8.74 -3.38
CA VAL A 39 -7.66 9.52 -3.93
C VAL A 39 -6.36 9.36 -3.14
N GLU A 40 -6.47 9.31 -1.80
CA GLU A 40 -5.36 9.19 -0.87
C GLU A 40 -4.69 7.79 -0.90
N PHE A 41 -5.39 6.77 -1.42
CA PHE A 41 -4.93 5.37 -1.49
C PHE A 41 -4.72 4.87 -2.93
N MET A 42 -4.94 5.71 -3.95
CA MET A 42 -4.60 5.34 -5.33
C MET A 42 -3.08 5.21 -5.51
N SER A 43 -2.65 4.23 -6.31
CA SER A 43 -1.26 4.16 -6.81
C SER A 43 -0.87 5.47 -7.51
N VAL A 44 0.43 5.77 -7.54
CA VAL A 44 0.94 6.98 -8.21
C VAL A 44 0.50 7.00 -9.69
N ARG A 45 0.51 5.85 -10.36
CA ARG A 45 0.15 5.73 -11.79
C ARG A 45 -1.33 5.91 -12.03
N LEU A 46 -2.19 5.25 -11.25
CA LEU A 46 -3.64 5.45 -11.31
C LEU A 46 -3.97 6.92 -11.06
N ARG A 47 -3.31 7.54 -10.08
CA ARG A 47 -3.54 8.94 -9.76
C ARG A 47 -3.10 9.87 -10.90
N ALA A 48 -1.93 9.63 -11.48
CA ALA A 48 -1.44 10.40 -12.62
C ALA A 48 -2.38 10.27 -13.83
N ALA A 49 -2.90 9.08 -14.09
CA ALA A 49 -3.87 8.86 -15.16
C ALA A 49 -5.18 9.60 -14.90
N LEU A 50 -5.69 9.56 -13.67
CA LEU A 50 -6.89 10.30 -13.26
C LEU A 50 -6.71 11.81 -13.44
N ASP A 51 -5.62 12.37 -12.90
CA ASP A 51 -5.33 13.80 -12.96
C ASP A 51 -5.13 14.28 -14.42
N ALA A 52 -4.51 13.45 -15.27
CA ALA A 52 -4.30 13.74 -16.69
C ALA A 52 -5.49 13.35 -17.60
N SER A 53 -6.58 12.81 -17.02
CA SER A 53 -7.73 12.25 -17.75
C SER A 53 -7.31 11.28 -18.87
N GLN A 54 -6.29 10.46 -18.60
CA GLN A 54 -5.75 9.50 -19.56
C GLN A 54 -6.40 8.12 -19.38
N PRO A 55 -6.50 7.34 -20.46
CA PRO A 55 -6.88 5.95 -20.36
C PRO A 55 -5.90 5.19 -19.47
N TYR A 56 -6.43 4.36 -18.56
CA TYR A 56 -5.63 3.53 -17.67
C TYR A 56 -6.39 2.26 -17.32
N LEU A 57 -5.77 1.12 -17.57
CA LEU A 57 -6.30 -0.16 -17.13
C LEU A 57 -5.83 -0.39 -15.70
N GLN A 58 -6.75 -0.26 -14.73
CA GLN A 58 -6.48 -0.65 -13.35
C GLN A 58 -6.01 -2.11 -13.31
N SER A 59 -5.15 -2.42 -12.36
CA SER A 59 -4.50 -3.71 -12.22
C SER A 59 -4.50 -4.14 -10.75
N PRO A 60 -4.22 -5.42 -10.44
CA PRO A 60 -4.09 -5.85 -9.04
C PRO A 60 -3.00 -5.11 -8.30
N LEU A 61 -2.04 -4.51 -9.01
CA LEU A 61 -1.00 -3.71 -8.40
C LEU A 61 -1.54 -2.41 -7.80
N ASP A 62 -2.63 -1.85 -8.35
CA ASP A 62 -3.32 -0.70 -7.75
C ASP A 62 -3.94 -1.06 -6.40
N ASP A 63 -4.50 -2.27 -6.27
CA ASP A 63 -5.02 -2.78 -5.01
C ASP A 63 -3.89 -3.04 -3.99
N LEU A 64 -2.74 -3.55 -4.45
CA LEU A 64 -1.57 -3.76 -3.60
C LEU A 64 -0.97 -2.45 -3.10
N TRP A 65 -0.91 -1.42 -3.95
CA TRP A 65 -0.52 -0.06 -3.54
C TRP A 65 -1.53 0.52 -2.54
N ALA A 66 -2.83 0.36 -2.78
CA ALA A 66 -3.85 0.80 -1.83
C ALA A 66 -3.69 0.10 -0.46
N PHE A 67 -3.38 -1.20 -0.47
CA PHE A 67 -3.10 -1.94 0.76
C PHE A 67 -1.83 -1.44 1.46
N PHE A 68 -0.77 -1.15 0.70
CA PHE A 68 0.45 -0.56 1.24
C PHE A 68 0.18 0.81 1.91
N TYR A 69 -0.48 1.73 1.21
CA TYR A 69 -0.81 3.05 1.76
C TYR A 69 -1.72 2.97 2.99
N THR A 70 -2.67 2.03 2.99
CA THR A 70 -3.52 1.73 4.15
C THR A 70 -2.68 1.24 5.33
N THR A 71 -1.66 0.41 5.08
CA THR A 71 -0.75 -0.08 6.12
C THR A 71 0.14 1.03 6.68
N VAL A 72 0.65 1.94 5.82
CA VAL A 72 1.36 3.14 6.26
C VAL A 72 0.47 4.02 7.13
N TRP A 73 -0.76 4.27 6.68
CA TRP A 73 -1.74 5.04 7.46
C TRP A 73 -2.01 4.37 8.81
N ALA A 74 -2.29 3.08 8.82
CA ALA A 74 -2.54 2.34 10.06
C ALA A 74 -1.34 2.42 11.01
N THR A 75 -0.12 2.27 10.49
CA THR A 75 1.13 2.37 11.29
C THR A 75 1.27 3.74 11.95
N LEU A 76 1.02 4.83 11.21
CA LEU A 76 1.12 6.18 11.74
C LEU A 76 0.02 6.51 12.75
N PHE A 77 -1.22 6.06 12.51
CA PHE A 77 -2.36 6.42 13.33
C PHE A 77 -2.66 5.43 14.46
N HIS A 78 -1.99 4.26 14.51
CA HIS A 78 -2.12 3.28 15.58
C HIS A 78 -1.82 3.84 16.98
N ALA A 79 -0.90 4.83 17.06
CA ALA A 79 -0.50 5.43 18.33
C ALA A 79 -1.59 6.28 19.01
N GLN A 80 -2.75 6.50 18.38
CA GLN A 80 -3.89 7.23 18.96
C GLN A 80 -4.71 6.42 19.98
N ARG A 81 -4.14 5.35 20.57
CA ARG A 81 -4.79 4.65 21.68
C ARG A 81 -4.68 5.52 22.95
N PRO A 82 -5.77 5.70 23.73
CA PRO A 82 -5.83 6.58 24.91
C PRO A 82 -4.76 6.33 25.99
N SER A 83 -4.09 5.18 25.96
CA SER A 83 -3.06 4.79 26.93
C SER A 83 -1.63 5.21 26.54
N MET A 84 -1.40 5.71 25.32
CA MET A 84 -0.09 6.21 24.86
C MET A 84 -0.01 7.74 24.76
N ASP A 85 -1.04 8.45 25.20
CA ASP A 85 -1.18 9.93 25.20
C ASP A 85 -0.12 10.68 26.06
N LEU A 86 0.93 10.03 26.52
CA LEU A 86 1.96 10.61 27.38
C LEU A 86 3.21 11.11 26.63
N LEU A 87 3.40 10.73 25.36
CA LEU A 87 4.49 11.27 24.54
C LEU A 87 3.93 12.22 23.47
N PRO A 88 4.31 13.52 23.49
CA PRO A 88 3.92 14.44 22.43
C PRO A 88 4.47 13.94 21.09
N LEU A 89 3.64 13.97 20.06
CA LEU A 89 4.07 13.67 18.69
C LEU A 89 5.24 14.59 18.32
N SER A 90 6.30 14.02 17.76
CA SER A 90 7.37 14.84 17.19
C SER A 90 6.80 15.71 16.05
N SER A 91 7.35 16.91 15.85
CA SER A 91 6.95 17.78 14.71
C SER A 91 7.07 17.07 13.37
N GLN A 92 8.03 16.14 13.26
CA GLN A 92 8.23 15.32 12.08
C GLN A 92 7.09 14.30 11.87
N GLU A 93 6.66 13.61 12.94
CA GLU A 93 5.51 12.69 12.86
C GLU A 93 4.21 13.43 12.53
N LEU A 94 4.02 14.64 13.08
CA LEU A 94 2.87 15.48 12.75
C LEU A 94 2.85 15.84 11.25
N ALA A 95 4.01 16.24 10.70
CA ALA A 95 4.14 16.52 9.27
C ALA A 95 3.84 15.28 8.41
N TRP A 96 4.36 14.11 8.78
CA TRP A 96 4.05 12.87 8.07
C TRP A 96 2.57 12.53 8.09
N ARG A 97 1.90 12.67 9.23
CA ARG A 97 0.45 12.44 9.35
C ARG A 97 -0.36 13.37 8.46
N LEU A 98 0.07 14.63 8.31
CA LEU A 98 -0.55 15.58 7.39
C LEU A 98 -0.34 15.16 5.93
N HIS A 99 0.90 14.89 5.55
CA HIS A 99 1.27 14.63 4.16
C HIS A 99 0.81 13.27 3.63
N VAL A 100 0.75 12.23 4.47
CA VAL A 100 0.20 10.91 4.05
C VAL A 100 -1.28 11.00 3.68
N ARG A 101 -2.00 12.00 4.20
CA ARG A 101 -3.40 12.30 3.83
C ARG A 101 -3.52 13.34 2.73
N SER A 102 -2.39 13.82 2.19
CA SER A 102 -2.41 14.85 1.17
C SER A 102 -3.03 14.31 -0.12
N ARG A 103 -3.78 15.17 -0.80
CA ARG A 103 -4.21 14.93 -2.18
C ARG A 103 -3.08 15.12 -3.18
N SER A 104 -1.95 15.71 -2.78
CA SER A 104 -0.76 15.78 -3.61
C SER A 104 0.00 14.44 -3.53
N ALA A 105 0.12 13.76 -4.68
CA ALA A 105 0.88 12.52 -4.77
C ALA A 105 2.33 12.74 -4.34
N ASP A 106 2.96 13.84 -4.75
CA ASP A 106 4.35 14.14 -4.42
C ASP A 106 4.58 14.35 -2.91
N GLU A 107 3.66 15.04 -2.23
CA GLU A 107 3.73 15.23 -0.78
C GLU A 107 3.58 13.90 -0.04
N ARG A 108 2.60 13.08 -0.47
CA ARG A 108 2.34 11.75 0.10
C ARG A 108 3.55 10.85 -0.07
N GLU A 109 4.08 10.74 -1.30
CA GLU A 109 5.25 9.92 -1.59
C GLU A 109 6.51 10.45 -0.88
N GLY A 110 6.65 11.77 -0.75
CA GLY A 110 7.70 12.39 0.04
C GLY A 110 7.66 11.94 1.51
N ALA A 111 6.47 11.94 2.12
CA ALA A 111 6.28 11.48 3.49
C ALA A 111 6.55 9.99 3.64
N ILE A 112 6.04 9.16 2.72
CA ILE A 112 6.28 7.70 2.71
C ILE A 112 7.77 7.40 2.62
N ARG A 113 8.49 8.04 1.70
CA ARG A 113 9.95 7.89 1.58
C ARG A 113 10.71 8.29 2.84
N ALA A 114 10.19 9.25 3.61
CA ALA A 114 10.77 9.62 4.90
C ALA A 114 10.46 8.58 5.99
N ILE A 115 9.24 8.05 6.02
CA ILE A 115 8.79 7.02 6.97
C ILE A 115 9.59 5.73 6.81
N ILE A 116 9.75 5.22 5.58
CA ILE A 116 10.47 3.95 5.33
C ILE A 116 11.99 4.04 5.61
N LYS A 117 12.50 5.26 5.85
CA LYS A 117 13.89 5.49 6.26
C LYS A 117 14.07 5.50 7.79
N VAL A 118 12.97 5.46 8.56
CA VAL A 118 13.03 5.39 10.03
C VAL A 118 13.83 4.17 10.47
N GLN A 119 14.72 4.39 11.44
CA GLN A 119 15.60 3.37 12.00
C GLN A 119 15.21 3.03 13.44
N ASP A 120 15.55 1.81 13.88
CA ASP A 120 15.21 1.30 15.21
C ASP A 120 15.77 2.13 16.37
N PHE A 121 16.92 2.77 16.17
CA PHE A 121 17.58 3.57 17.20
C PHE A 121 16.94 4.96 17.39
N GLN A 122 16.02 5.39 16.52
CA GLN A 122 15.36 6.69 16.61
C GLN A 122 14.22 6.67 17.64
N ARG A 123 14.59 6.61 18.93
CA ARG A 123 13.66 6.47 20.08
C ARG A 123 12.59 7.56 20.20
N GLN A 124 12.73 8.67 19.48
CA GLN A 124 11.71 9.72 19.37
C GLN A 124 10.43 9.25 18.65
N PHE A 125 10.46 8.10 17.96
CA PHE A 125 9.31 7.55 17.25
C PHE A 125 8.66 6.38 17.99
N PRO A 126 7.32 6.21 17.86
CA PRO A 126 6.59 5.11 18.45
C PRO A 126 7.18 3.73 18.08
N PRO A 127 7.16 2.73 19.00
CA PRO A 127 7.67 1.40 18.73
C PRO A 127 7.10 0.75 17.46
N ILE A 128 5.79 0.92 17.19
CA ILE A 128 5.16 0.37 15.99
C ILE A 128 5.75 0.97 14.70
N LEU A 129 6.04 2.28 14.68
CA LEU A 129 6.62 2.92 13.51
C LEU A 129 8.02 2.39 13.22
N ARG A 130 8.84 2.25 14.28
CA ARG A 130 10.18 1.67 14.18
C ARG A 130 10.14 0.21 13.73
N THR A 131 9.19 -0.56 14.25
CA THR A 131 8.99 -1.97 13.90
C THR A 131 8.56 -2.14 12.45
N MET A 132 7.62 -1.31 11.98
CA MET A 132 7.06 -1.42 10.63
C MET A 132 7.91 -0.79 9.54
N ALA A 133 8.75 0.21 9.84
CA ALA A 133 9.49 0.94 8.82
C ALA A 133 10.35 0.05 7.90
N PRO A 134 11.12 -0.95 8.40
CA PRO A 134 11.84 -1.88 7.53
C PRO A 134 10.93 -2.79 6.69
N VAL A 135 9.77 -3.19 7.23
CA VAL A 135 8.77 -3.99 6.51
C VAL A 135 8.19 -3.18 5.35
N LEU A 136 7.79 -1.94 5.63
CA LEU A 136 7.27 -1.01 4.64
C LEU A 136 8.32 -0.66 3.58
N LYS A 137 9.59 -0.54 3.96
CA LYS A 137 10.68 -0.30 3.02
C LYS A 137 10.81 -1.42 2.00
N ASP A 138 10.90 -2.67 2.47
CA ASP A 138 11.04 -3.83 1.60
C ASP A 138 9.80 -4.01 0.71
N TRP A 139 8.60 -3.79 1.28
CA TRP A 139 7.36 -3.89 0.52
C TRP A 139 7.23 -2.80 -0.54
N HIS A 140 7.58 -1.55 -0.23
CA HIS A 140 7.62 -0.48 -1.23
C HIS A 140 8.57 -0.84 -2.38
N SER A 141 9.78 -1.33 -2.07
CA SER A 141 10.75 -1.73 -3.10
C SER A 141 10.25 -2.89 -3.96
N ALA A 142 9.52 -3.84 -3.38
CA ALA A 142 8.89 -4.92 -4.12
C ALA A 142 7.78 -4.43 -5.06
N LEU A 143 6.94 -3.50 -4.59
CA LEU A 143 5.89 -2.89 -5.41
C LEU A 143 6.47 -2.09 -6.58
N ASP A 144 7.55 -1.32 -6.35
CA ASP A 144 8.26 -0.62 -7.42
C ASP A 144 8.78 -1.59 -8.50
N GLN A 145 9.39 -2.70 -8.09
CA GLN A 145 9.87 -3.72 -9.03
C GLN A 145 8.73 -4.38 -9.81
N MET A 146 7.60 -4.64 -9.14
CA MET A 146 6.40 -5.16 -9.81
C MET A 146 5.83 -4.15 -10.80
N ASP A 147 5.87 -2.85 -10.50
CA ASP A 147 5.46 -1.78 -11.39
C ASP A 147 6.33 -1.73 -12.65
N ASP A 148 7.64 -1.94 -12.53
CA ASP A 148 8.57 -2.02 -13.66
C ASP A 148 8.25 -3.24 -14.54
N VAL A 149 8.06 -4.41 -13.92
CA VAL A 149 7.67 -5.64 -14.63
C VAL A 149 6.33 -5.48 -15.34
N TRP A 150 5.34 -4.88 -14.68
CA TRP A 150 4.02 -4.64 -15.25
C TRP A 150 4.08 -3.68 -16.44
N THR A 151 4.82 -2.57 -16.34
CA THR A 151 5.03 -1.64 -17.46
C THR A 151 5.67 -2.34 -18.65
N ALA A 152 6.72 -3.14 -18.40
CA ALA A 152 7.40 -3.88 -19.46
C ALA A 152 6.43 -4.85 -20.16
N ARG A 153 5.55 -5.52 -19.40
CA ARG A 153 4.51 -6.39 -19.95
C ARG A 153 3.45 -5.64 -20.72
N GLN A 154 2.96 -4.51 -20.22
CA GLN A 154 2.00 -3.66 -20.96
C GLN A 154 2.59 -3.21 -22.30
N TYR A 155 3.87 -2.84 -22.31
CA TYR A 155 4.57 -2.48 -23.53
C TYR A 155 4.66 -3.66 -24.51
N GLN A 156 5.04 -4.85 -24.06
CA GLN A 156 5.08 -6.06 -24.89
C GLN A 156 3.69 -6.50 -25.38
N ALA A 157 2.69 -6.36 -24.54
CA ALA A 157 1.31 -6.66 -24.86
C ALA A 157 0.75 -5.73 -25.95
N SER A 158 1.16 -4.45 -25.96
CA SER A 158 0.75 -3.50 -27.01
C SER A 158 1.16 -3.94 -28.43
N THR A 159 2.17 -4.81 -28.54
CA THR A 159 2.62 -5.36 -29.83
C THR A 159 2.06 -6.75 -30.14
N THR A 160 1.46 -7.43 -29.16
CA THR A 160 1.06 -8.86 -29.26
C THR A 160 -0.43 -9.14 -29.00
N GLY A 161 -1.24 -8.14 -28.67
CA GLY A 161 -2.71 -8.28 -28.55
C GLY A 161 -3.32 -7.84 -27.22
N GLY A 162 -2.63 -7.02 -26.44
CA GLY A 162 -3.11 -6.50 -25.16
C GLY A 162 -2.83 -7.44 -23.98
N VAL A 163 -3.04 -6.93 -22.77
CA VAL A 163 -2.80 -7.69 -21.53
C VAL A 163 -4.05 -8.49 -21.20
N GLY A 164 -3.88 -9.78 -20.90
CA GLY A 164 -5.01 -10.68 -20.66
C GLY A 164 -5.20 -11.07 -19.20
N LEU A 165 -6.26 -11.86 -18.96
CA LEU A 165 -6.54 -12.48 -17.66
C LEU A 165 -5.35 -13.26 -17.06
N PRO A 166 -4.54 -14.02 -17.84
CA PRO A 166 -3.38 -14.72 -17.28
C PRO A 166 -2.34 -13.78 -16.67
N ASP A 167 -2.03 -12.66 -17.34
CA ASP A 167 -1.09 -11.66 -16.84
C ASP A 167 -1.62 -10.97 -15.58
N PHE A 168 -2.91 -10.64 -15.60
CA PHE A 168 -3.61 -10.05 -14.47
C PHE A 168 -3.56 -10.96 -13.24
N ASN A 169 -3.92 -12.23 -13.40
CA ASN A 169 -3.86 -13.22 -12.32
C ASN A 169 -2.43 -13.43 -11.83
N HIS A 170 -1.46 -13.52 -12.74
CA HIS A 170 -0.07 -13.66 -12.35
C HIS A 170 0.39 -12.48 -11.49
N LEU A 171 0.04 -11.24 -11.84
CA LEU A 171 0.40 -10.06 -11.05
C LEU A 171 -0.25 -10.10 -9.66
N ALA A 172 -1.54 -10.45 -9.58
CA ALA A 172 -2.27 -10.57 -8.31
C ALA A 172 -1.61 -11.60 -7.37
N TYR A 173 -1.38 -12.82 -7.86
CA TYR A 173 -0.81 -13.89 -7.03
C TYR A 173 0.64 -13.63 -6.67
N SER A 174 1.46 -13.14 -7.61
CA SER A 174 2.85 -12.79 -7.34
C SER A 174 2.95 -11.71 -6.26
N GLY A 175 2.07 -10.71 -6.29
CA GLY A 175 2.06 -9.66 -5.26
C GLY A 175 1.68 -10.16 -3.88
N VAL A 176 0.71 -11.07 -3.78
CA VAL A 176 0.36 -11.72 -2.51
C VAL A 176 1.53 -12.56 -1.98
N LEU A 177 2.17 -13.35 -2.85
CA LEU A 177 3.33 -14.16 -2.48
C LEU A 177 4.50 -13.30 -2.01
N GLU A 178 4.77 -12.19 -2.70
CA GLU A 178 5.84 -11.26 -2.34
C GLU A 178 5.57 -10.62 -0.97
N PHE A 179 4.34 -10.17 -0.72
CA PHE A 179 3.93 -9.68 0.59
C PHE A 179 4.11 -10.73 1.69
N ILE A 180 3.66 -11.97 1.47
CA ILE A 180 3.86 -13.07 2.44
C ILE A 180 5.35 -13.31 2.69
N GLY A 181 6.18 -13.27 1.64
CA GLY A 181 7.63 -13.38 1.73
C GLY A 181 8.24 -12.30 2.61
N ILE A 182 7.80 -11.04 2.45
CA ILE A 182 8.25 -9.90 3.27
C ILE A 182 7.82 -10.08 4.73
N ILE A 183 6.56 -10.44 4.99
CA ILE A 183 6.10 -10.69 6.38
C ILE A 183 6.88 -11.83 7.02
N THR A 184 7.17 -12.89 6.26
CA THR A 184 7.98 -14.03 6.74
C THR A 184 9.41 -13.59 7.06
N LYS A 185 10.04 -12.79 6.18
CA LYS A 185 11.37 -12.22 6.38
C LYS A 185 11.47 -11.39 7.66
N HIS A 186 10.41 -10.64 7.99
CA HIS A 186 10.36 -9.75 9.15
C HIS A 186 9.64 -10.37 10.36
N ARG A 187 9.37 -11.68 10.35
CA ARG A 187 8.59 -12.36 11.39
C ARG A 187 9.07 -12.06 12.80
N ASP A 188 10.38 -12.20 13.07
CA ASP A 188 10.93 -12.06 14.42
C ASP A 188 10.78 -10.62 14.94
N ARG A 189 10.88 -9.64 14.03
CA ARG A 189 10.64 -8.23 14.32
C ARG A 189 9.17 -7.96 14.61
N LEU A 190 8.25 -8.55 13.84
CA LEU A 190 6.81 -8.39 13.99
C LEU A 190 6.23 -9.13 15.20
N ALA A 191 6.84 -10.26 15.58
CA ALA A 191 6.42 -11.04 16.75
C ALA A 191 6.76 -10.35 18.08
N GLY A 192 7.54 -9.27 18.04
CA GLY A 192 8.15 -8.66 19.22
C GLY A 192 9.26 -9.57 19.73
N GLN A 193 10.45 -9.01 19.96
CA GLN A 193 11.41 -9.69 20.82
C GLN A 193 10.76 -9.84 22.20
N GLY A 194 10.29 -11.03 22.50
CA GLY A 194 9.87 -11.39 23.84
C GLY A 194 11.09 -11.37 24.75
N GLY A 195 11.09 -10.46 25.71
CA GLY A 195 11.94 -10.48 26.90
C GLY A 195 13.41 -10.15 26.67
N ASP A 196 13.80 -8.98 27.18
CA ASP A 196 14.73 -8.88 28.31
C ASP A 196 14.27 -7.74 29.22
#